data_AF-A0A3Q0JMA0-F1
#
_entry.id   AF-A0A3Q0JMA0-F1
#
_cell.length_a   1.000
_cell.length_b   1.000
_cell.length_c   1.000
_cell.angle_alpha   90.00
_cell.angle_beta   90.00
_cell.angle_gamma   90.00
#
_symmetry.space_group_name_H-M   'P 1'
#
loop_
_entity.id
_entity.type
_entity.pdbx_description
1 polymer ?
#
loop_
_entity_poly.entity_id
_entity_poly.type
_entity_poly.pdbx_seq_one_letter_code
_entity_poly.pdbx_strand_id
1 'polypeptide(L)'
;VCKNNNNNVRFHQLDILDQSSIHKLHDDIQTQHGGLDLLVNNAGIYRDTAPGSFGQRAETTLATNFFALVTVCHILFPLLRPHARVVNVASKLGMLYNVPSQELRQTLFNESLTEDQLLDMMTDYVQLAKGRKR
;
A
#
# COMPACT_ATOMS: atom_id res chain seq x y z
N VAL A 1 15.48 19.37 9.69
CA VAL A 1 15.26 20.36 8.60
C VAL A 1 16.32 20.14 7.54
N CYS A 2 15.99 19.40 6.47
CA CYS A 2 16.90 19.23 5.34
C CYS A 2 16.93 20.55 4.56
N LYS A 3 18.07 21.24 4.52
CA LYS A 3 18.24 22.44 3.70
C LYS A 3 18.41 22.01 2.24
N ASN A 4 17.48 22.43 1.41
CA ASN A 4 17.41 22.06 0.00
C ASN A 4 18.18 23.10 -0.83
N ASN A 5 19.30 22.68 -1.44
CA ASN A 5 20.04 23.52 -2.39
C ASN A 5 19.54 23.32 -3.84
N ASN A 6 18.39 22.66 -4.04
CA ASN A 6 17.80 22.39 -5.34
C ASN A 6 16.35 22.90 -5.38
N ASN A 7 16.06 23.88 -6.23
CA ASN A 7 14.74 24.52 -6.36
C ASN A 7 13.61 23.61 -6.88
N ASN A 8 13.92 22.35 -7.23
CA ASN A 8 12.99 21.43 -7.88
C ASN A 8 12.40 20.37 -6.94
N VAL A 9 12.74 20.38 -5.65
CA VAL A 9 12.21 19.41 -4.68
C VAL A 9 11.20 20.12 -3.77
N ARG A 10 9.95 19.66 -3.84
CA ARG A 10 8.84 20.11 -2.99
C ARG A 10 8.46 19.00 -2.03
N PHE A 11 8.09 19.40 -0.82
CA PHE A 11 7.63 18.49 0.22
C PHE A 11 6.12 18.61 0.36
N HIS A 12 5.43 17.48 0.32
CA HIS A 12 4.01 17.39 0.65
C HIS A 12 3.85 16.38 1.77
N GLN A 13 3.08 16.75 2.79
CA GLN A 13 2.70 15.80 3.83
C GLN A 13 1.69 14.81 3.23
N LEU A 14 1.93 13.53 3.43
CA LEU A 14 1.04 12.45 3.02
C LEU A 14 0.90 11.46 4.18
N ASP A 15 -0.28 11.43 4.78
CA ASP A 15 -0.72 10.29 5.59
C ASP A 15 -1.62 9.40 4.73
N ILE A 16 -1.15 8.20 4.39
CA ILE A 16 -1.88 7.28 3.51
C ILE A 16 -3.08 6.63 4.21
N LEU A 17 -3.19 6.75 5.54
CA LEU A 17 -4.37 6.30 6.29
C LEU A 17 -5.46 7.37 6.35
N ASP A 18 -5.17 8.61 5.94
CA ASP A 18 -6.12 9.72 5.86
C ASP A 18 -6.45 10.04 4.40
N GLN A 19 -7.64 9.63 3.96
CA GLN A 19 -8.11 9.87 2.60
C GLN A 19 -8.14 11.37 2.25
N SER A 20 -8.36 12.27 3.22
CA SER A 20 -8.30 13.70 2.98
C SER A 20 -6.88 14.19 2.72
N SER A 21 -5.87 13.58 3.36
CA SER A 21 -4.46 13.85 3.07
C SER A 21 -4.08 13.40 1.67
N ILE A 22 -4.61 12.26 1.19
CA ILE A 22 -4.37 11.77 -0.18
C ILE A 22 -5.00 12.72 -1.20
N HIS A 23 -6.26 13.15 -0.99
CA HIS A 23 -6.92 14.08 -1.90
C HIS A 23 -6.23 15.45 -1.96
N LYS A 24 -5.75 15.97 -0.82
CA LYS A 24 -4.95 17.22 -0.82
C LYS A 24 -3.71 17.07 -1.70
N LEU A 25 -2.99 15.95 -1.59
CA LEU A 25 -1.84 15.68 -2.44
C LEU A 25 -2.25 15.54 -3.92
N HIS A 26 -3.34 14.84 -4.21
CA HIS A 26 -3.90 14.71 -5.55
C HIS A 26 -4.14 16.08 -6.19
N ASP A 27 -4.86 16.95 -5.48
CA ASP A 27 -5.23 18.28 -5.98
C ASP A 27 -4.02 19.19 -6.15
N ASP A 28 -3.06 19.13 -5.22
CA ASP A 28 -1.78 19.83 -5.34
C ASP A 28 -1.02 19.38 -6.59
N ILE A 29 -0.89 18.07 -6.83
CA ILE A 29 -0.19 17.53 -8.01
C ILE A 29 -0.92 17.93 -9.29
N GLN A 30 -2.24 17.77 -9.33
CA GLN A 30 -3.05 18.13 -10.49
C GLN A 30 -2.92 19.62 -10.81
N THR A 31 -2.98 20.48 -9.80
CA THR A 31 -2.93 21.94 -9.99
C THR A 31 -1.54 22.42 -10.40
N GLN A 32 -0.48 21.89 -9.77
CA GLN A 32 0.89 22.40 -9.94
C GLN A 32 1.65 21.72 -11.07
N HIS A 33 1.30 20.47 -11.38
CA HIS A 33 2.05 19.62 -12.31
C HIS A 33 1.17 19.00 -13.40
N GLY A 34 -0.15 18.92 -13.22
CA GLY A 34 -1.09 18.37 -14.21
C GLY A 34 -0.99 16.86 -14.40
N GLY A 35 -0.27 16.14 -13.54
CA GLY A 35 -0.18 14.68 -13.58
C GLY A 35 1.13 14.12 -13.01
N LEU A 36 1.23 12.78 -13.05
CA LEU A 36 2.34 11.99 -12.54
C LEU A 36 3.04 11.22 -13.68
N ASP A 37 4.37 11.26 -13.68
CA ASP A 37 5.22 10.42 -14.53
C ASP A 37 5.73 9.18 -13.80
N LEU A 38 5.85 9.25 -12.47
CA LEU A 38 6.31 8.17 -11.61
C LEU A 38 5.59 8.22 -10.26
N LEU A 39 5.01 7.10 -9.86
CA LEU A 39 4.48 6.88 -8.51
C LEU A 39 5.29 5.78 -7.82
N VAL A 40 5.84 6.08 -6.64
CA VAL A 40 6.59 5.11 -5.83
C VAL A 40 5.83 4.85 -4.53
N ASN A 41 5.15 3.71 -4.46
CA ASN A 41 4.49 3.25 -3.25
C ASN A 41 5.51 2.57 -2.34
N ASN A 42 6.05 3.34 -1.38
CA ASN A 42 7.07 2.87 -0.44
C ASN A 42 6.60 2.86 1.03
N ALA A 43 5.52 3.58 1.36
CA ALA A 43 5.01 3.62 2.71
C ALA A 43 4.64 2.21 3.19
N GLY A 44 5.22 1.80 4.31
CA GLY A 44 5.00 0.47 4.87
C GLY A 44 5.55 0.37 6.29
N ILE A 45 4.97 -0.53 7.07
CA ILE A 45 5.36 -0.83 8.45
C ILE A 45 5.62 -2.33 8.62
N TYR A 46 6.45 -2.67 9.61
CA TYR A 46 6.67 -4.03 10.05
C TYR A 46 6.53 -4.09 11.57
N ARG A 47 5.58 -4.88 12.05
CA ARG A 47 5.10 -4.85 13.45
C ARG A 47 5.33 -6.18 14.18
N ASP A 48 6.24 -7.03 13.73
CA ASP A 48 6.35 -8.39 14.27
C ASP A 48 6.74 -8.44 15.75
N THR A 49 7.64 -7.55 16.17
CA THR A 49 8.10 -7.41 17.56
C THR A 49 7.36 -6.30 18.33
N ALA A 50 6.34 -5.68 17.72
CA ALA A 50 5.58 -4.61 18.38
C ALA A 50 4.65 -5.20 19.47
N PRO A 51 4.33 -4.44 20.52
CA PRO A 51 3.30 -4.84 21.48
C PRO A 51 1.94 -5.07 20.80
N GLY A 52 1.11 -5.93 21.41
CA GLY A 52 -0.25 -6.25 20.95
C GLY A 52 -0.41 -7.68 20.46
N SER A 53 -1.67 -8.11 20.29
CA SER A 53 -2.00 -9.44 19.80
C SER A 53 -1.58 -9.62 18.33
N PHE A 54 -1.45 -10.87 17.89
CA PHE A 54 -1.18 -11.16 16.48
C PHE A 54 -2.19 -10.48 15.54
N GLY A 55 -3.49 -10.54 15.90
CA GLY A 55 -4.55 -9.87 15.16
C GLY A 55 -4.38 -8.35 15.05
N GLN A 56 -4.04 -7.66 16.14
CA GLN A 56 -3.81 -6.22 16.13
C GLN A 56 -2.61 -5.84 15.23
N ARG A 57 -1.54 -6.64 15.28
CA ARG A 57 -0.33 -6.42 14.46
C ARG A 57 -0.62 -6.69 12.98
N ALA A 58 -1.34 -7.76 12.67
CA ALA A 58 -1.79 -8.09 11.32
C ALA A 58 -2.71 -7.01 10.73
N GLU A 59 -3.72 -6.60 11.49
CA GLU A 59 -4.65 -5.53 11.12
C GLU A 59 -3.90 -4.22 10.79
N THR A 60 -3.06 -3.75 11.71
CA THR A 60 -2.38 -2.47 11.48
C THR A 60 -1.40 -2.54 10.29
N THR A 61 -0.73 -3.69 10.12
CA THR A 61 0.20 -3.91 9.01
C THR A 61 -0.53 -3.92 7.67
N LEU A 62 -1.65 -4.64 7.54
CA LEU A 62 -2.41 -4.66 6.30
C LEU A 62 -3.16 -3.35 6.02
N ALA A 63 -3.64 -2.65 7.06
CA ALA A 63 -4.22 -1.33 6.91
C ALA A 63 -3.26 -0.37 6.19
N THR A 64 -1.97 -0.41 6.55
CA THR A 64 -0.94 0.47 5.97
C THR A 64 -0.38 -0.07 4.65
N ASN A 65 0.08 -1.33 4.65
CA ASN A 65 0.90 -1.86 3.56
C ASN A 65 0.08 -2.34 2.36
N PHE A 66 -1.23 -2.55 2.54
CA PHE A 66 -2.10 -3.09 1.51
C PHE A 66 -3.31 -2.18 1.26
N PHE A 67 -4.21 -2.03 2.22
CA PHE A 67 -5.48 -1.31 1.99
C PHE A 67 -5.27 0.18 1.71
N ALA A 68 -4.42 0.86 2.48
CA ALA A 68 -4.06 2.25 2.22
C ALA A 68 -3.32 2.42 0.88
N LEU A 69 -2.44 1.48 0.51
CA LEU A 69 -1.78 1.49 -0.79
C LEU A 69 -2.81 1.39 -1.93
N VAL A 70 -3.78 0.49 -1.83
CA VAL A 70 -4.88 0.36 -2.82
C VAL A 70 -5.65 1.68 -2.92
N THR A 71 -5.98 2.30 -1.79
CA THR A 71 -6.69 3.60 -1.75
C THR A 71 -5.86 4.71 -2.41
N VAL A 72 -4.56 4.78 -2.13
CA VAL A 72 -3.64 5.72 -2.79
C VAL A 72 -3.62 5.50 -4.29
N CYS A 73 -3.54 4.25 -4.75
CA CYS A 73 -3.60 3.91 -6.16
C CYS A 73 -4.92 4.38 -6.80
N HIS A 74 -6.07 4.05 -6.22
CA HIS A 74 -7.37 4.49 -6.76
C HIS A 74 -7.49 6.00 -6.89
N ILE A 75 -6.97 6.77 -5.91
CA ILE A 75 -7.06 8.24 -5.92
C ILE A 75 -6.04 8.86 -6.87
N LEU A 76 -4.80 8.33 -6.94
CA LEU A 76 -3.73 8.94 -7.73
C LEU A 76 -3.61 8.41 -9.15
N PHE A 77 -4.17 7.23 -9.47
CA PHE A 77 -4.11 6.67 -10.83
C PHE A 77 -4.74 7.56 -11.92
N PRO A 78 -5.84 8.29 -11.65
CA PRO A 78 -6.36 9.28 -12.60
C PRO A 78 -5.35 10.37 -13.03
N LEU A 79 -4.28 10.60 -12.24
CA LEU A 79 -3.22 11.56 -12.55
C LEU A 79 -2.10 10.96 -13.42
N LEU A 80 -2.06 9.65 -13.60
CA LEU A 80 -0.98 9.00 -14.35
C LEU A 80 -1.05 9.38 -15.82
N ARG A 81 0.08 9.88 -16.34
CA ARG A 81 0.22 10.13 -17.78
C ARG A 81 0.37 8.81 -18.55
N PRO A 82 0.12 8.80 -19.88
CA PRO A 82 0.22 7.56 -20.67
C PRO A 82 1.56 6.83 -20.58
N HIS A 83 2.65 7.55 -20.29
CA HIS A 83 4.00 6.99 -20.15
C HIS A 83 4.41 6.71 -18.70
N ALA A 84 3.51 6.95 -17.75
CA ALA A 84 3.83 6.88 -16.34
C ALA A 84 4.23 5.45 -15.91
N ARG A 85 4.91 5.37 -14.77
CA ARG A 85 5.31 4.11 -14.14
C ARG A 85 4.88 4.09 -12.69
N VAL A 86 4.45 2.92 -12.22
CA VAL A 86 4.14 2.68 -10.81
C VAL A 86 5.16 1.67 -10.28
N VAL A 87 5.80 2.00 -9.16
CA VAL A 87 6.76 1.15 -8.47
C VAL A 87 6.22 0.85 -7.07
N ASN A 88 5.95 -0.42 -6.79
CA ASN A 88 5.59 -0.88 -5.46
C ASN A 88 6.84 -1.45 -4.79
N VAL A 89 7.27 -0.87 -3.67
CA VAL A 89 8.43 -1.35 -2.92
C VAL A 89 7.99 -2.48 -2.00
N ALA A 90 8.47 -3.69 -2.31
CA ALA A 90 8.17 -4.91 -1.55
C ALA A 90 9.41 -5.42 -0.79
N SER A 91 9.25 -6.54 -0.08
CA SER A 91 10.30 -7.20 0.69
C SER A 91 10.39 -8.69 0.35
N LYS A 92 11.57 -9.29 0.58
CA LYS A 92 11.77 -10.75 0.52
C LYS A 92 10.77 -11.52 1.40
N LEU A 93 10.29 -10.92 2.50
CA LEU A 93 9.27 -11.52 3.36
C LEU A 93 7.93 -11.71 2.65
N GLY A 94 7.62 -10.90 1.63
CA GLY A 94 6.39 -11.00 0.83
C GLY A 94 6.43 -12.06 -0.28
N MET A 95 7.52 -12.80 -0.42
CA MET A 95 7.63 -13.82 -1.47
C MET A 95 6.64 -14.97 -1.22
N LEU A 96 5.94 -15.42 -2.28
CA LEU A 96 4.90 -16.44 -2.17
C LEU A 96 5.41 -17.80 -1.65
N TYR A 97 6.70 -18.13 -1.81
CA TYR A 97 7.23 -19.36 -1.22
C TYR A 97 7.17 -19.37 0.33
N ASN A 98 7.04 -18.21 0.98
CA ASN A 98 6.82 -18.11 2.43
C ASN A 98 5.39 -18.46 2.84
N VAL A 99 4.45 -18.58 1.90
CA VAL A 99 3.08 -19.01 2.16
C VAL A 99 3.05 -20.55 2.21
N PRO A 100 2.74 -21.17 3.38
CA PRO A 100 2.81 -22.62 3.52
C PRO A 100 1.77 -23.38 2.68
N SER A 101 0.60 -22.78 2.45
CA SER A 101 -0.48 -23.40 1.69
C SER A 101 -0.20 -23.35 0.18
N GLN A 102 -0.10 -24.52 -0.45
CA GLN A 102 0.05 -24.63 -1.90
C GLN A 102 -1.15 -24.03 -2.64
N GLU A 103 -2.37 -24.28 -2.16
CA GLU A 103 -3.60 -23.73 -2.74
C GLU A 103 -3.58 -22.20 -2.72
N LEU A 104 -3.25 -21.58 -1.57
CA LEU A 104 -3.15 -20.11 -1.48
C LEU A 104 -2.08 -19.55 -2.41
N ARG A 105 -0.94 -20.25 -2.56
CA ARG A 105 0.08 -19.84 -3.53
C ARG A 105 -0.45 -19.87 -4.96
N GLN A 106 -1.16 -20.92 -5.34
CA GLN A 106 -1.75 -21.04 -6.68
C GLN A 106 -2.79 -19.94 -6.94
N THR A 107 -3.65 -19.65 -5.96
CA THR A 107 -4.60 -18.55 -6.05
C THR A 107 -3.90 -17.20 -6.23
N LEU A 108 -2.86 -16.91 -5.43
CA LEU A 108 -2.12 -15.65 -5.52
C LEU A 108 -1.24 -15.52 -6.77
N PHE A 109 -0.93 -16.63 -7.46
CA PHE A 109 -0.23 -16.63 -8.75
C PHE A 109 -1.18 -16.56 -9.96
N ASN A 110 -2.49 -16.66 -9.75
CA ASN A 110 -3.46 -16.69 -10.83
C ASN A 110 -3.66 -15.27 -11.42
N GLU A 111 -3.36 -15.09 -12.70
CA GLU A 111 -3.54 -13.81 -13.41
C GLU A 111 -5.00 -13.36 -13.51
N SER A 112 -5.95 -14.29 -13.33
CA SER A 112 -7.39 -13.99 -13.32
C SER A 112 -7.91 -13.58 -11.94
N LEU A 113 -7.06 -13.52 -10.90
CA LEU A 113 -7.45 -13.05 -9.58
C LEU A 113 -7.82 -11.57 -9.66
N THR A 114 -9.05 -11.24 -9.29
CA THR A 114 -9.52 -9.84 -9.30
C THR A 114 -9.05 -9.08 -8.06
N GLU A 115 -9.06 -7.75 -8.16
CA GLU A 115 -8.78 -6.90 -7.00
C GLU A 115 -9.78 -7.14 -5.86
N ASP A 116 -11.07 -7.28 -6.16
CA ASP A 116 -12.11 -7.60 -5.16
C ASP A 116 -11.84 -8.92 -4.44
N GLN A 117 -11.48 -9.98 -5.18
CA GLN A 117 -11.12 -11.26 -4.59
C GLN A 117 -9.89 -11.14 -3.68
N LEU A 118 -8.89 -10.36 -4.09
CA LEU A 118 -7.70 -10.12 -3.29
C LEU A 118 -8.02 -9.29 -2.03
N LEU A 119 -8.90 -8.29 -2.13
CA LEU A 119 -9.39 -7.49 -1.00
C LEU A 119 -10.13 -8.36 0.02
N ASP A 120 -11.00 -9.26 -0.46
CA ASP A 120 -11.72 -10.22 0.38
C ASP A 120 -10.74 -11.15 1.10
N MET A 121 -9.76 -11.72 0.37
CA MET A 121 -8.74 -12.58 0.96
C MET A 121 -7.92 -11.88 2.06
N MET A 122 -7.54 -10.60 1.85
CA MET A 122 -6.81 -9.84 2.87
C MET A 122 -7.69 -9.50 4.06
N THR A 123 -8.97 -9.23 3.84
CA THR A 123 -9.96 -9.00 4.90
C THR A 123 -10.15 -10.26 5.75
N ASP A 124 -10.33 -11.41 5.11
CA ASP A 124 -10.45 -12.72 5.76
C ASP A 124 -9.21 -13.04 6.59
N TYR A 125 -8.01 -12.78 6.06
CA TYR A 125 -6.77 -12.97 6.81
C TYR A 125 -6.75 -12.14 8.11
N VAL A 126 -7.18 -10.87 8.07
CA VAL A 126 -7.26 -10.03 9.28
C VAL A 126 -8.24 -10.60 10.28
N GLN A 127 -9.41 -11.06 9.85
CA GLN A 127 -10.41 -11.66 10.75
C GLN A 127 -9.90 -12.95 11.38
N LEU A 128 -9.29 -13.84 10.59
CA LEU A 128 -8.67 -15.07 11.08
C LEU A 128 -7.51 -14.77 12.06
N ALA A 129 -6.72 -13.74 11.79
CA ALA A 129 -5.63 -13.31 12.67
C ALA A 129 -6.16 -12.81 14.03
N LYS A 130 -7.30 -12.09 14.05
CA LYS A 130 -7.98 -11.65 15.27
C LYS A 130 -8.60 -12.81 16.06
N GLY A 131 -9.14 -13.82 15.38
CA GLY A 131 -9.73 -15.00 16.00
C GLY A 131 -8.71 -15.98 16.61
N ARG A 132 -7.45 -15.94 16.16
CA ARG A 132 -6.39 -16.79 16.70
C ARG A 132 -5.83 -16.24 18.02
N LYS A 133 -6.13 -16.92 19.12
CA LYS A 133 -5.33 -16.85 20.36
C LYS A 133 -4.04 -17.66 20.13
N ARG A 134 -2.98 -17.01 19.65
CA ARG A 134 -1.63 -17.57 19.67
C ARG A 134 -0.92 -17.11 20.94
#